data_AF-A0A914RFB8-F1
#
_entry.id   AF-A0A914RFB8-F1
#
_cell.length_a   1.000
_cell.length_b   1.000
_cell.length_c   1.000
_cell.angle_alpha   90.00
_cell.angle_beta   90.00
_cell.angle_gamma   90.00
#
_symmetry.space_group_name_H-M   'P 1'
#
loop_
_entity.id
_entity.type
_entity.pdbx_description
1 polymer ?
#
loop_
_entity_poly.entity_id
_entity_poly.type
_entity_poly.pdbx_seq_one_letter_code
_entity_poly.pdbx_strand_id
1 'polypeptide(L)'
;LLILWQFFYRKTVVVGAGYIATELSGILGSLGSETHLLIRQDCVLRTFDRTMSEALTEAIDKGPVHLHKRTQVILFSGEKTKSD
;
A
#
# COMPACT_ATOMS: atom_id res chain seq x y z
N LEU A 1 -6.88 31.85 0.20
CA LEU A 1 -7.65 30.58 0.28
C LEU A 1 -7.08 29.62 -0.75
N LEU A 2 -5.90 29.04 -0.48
CA LEU A 2 -5.27 28.04 -1.34
C LEU A 2 -5.24 26.74 -0.55
N ILE A 3 -5.96 25.74 -1.04
CA ILE A 3 -5.90 24.35 -0.57
C ILE A 3 -4.55 23.81 -1.05
N LEU A 4 -3.47 24.18 -0.33
CA LEU A 4 -2.09 23.74 -0.55
C LEU A 4 -1.72 22.61 0.41
N TRP A 5 -2.69 21.79 0.81
CA TRP A 5 -2.41 20.48 1.42
C TRP A 5 -2.14 19.47 0.31
N GLN A 6 -1.08 19.70 -0.48
CA GLN A 6 -0.45 18.62 -1.23
C GLN A 6 0.08 17.65 -0.16
N PHE A 7 -0.52 16.46 -0.08
CA PHE A 7 -0.15 15.45 0.91
C PHE A 7 1.37 15.21 0.90
N PHE A 8 1.97 15.26 2.09
CA PHE A 8 3.42 15.25 2.32
C PHE A 8 4.12 13.96 1.83
N TYR A 9 3.37 12.87 1.69
CA TYR A 9 3.90 11.56 1.39
C TYR A 9 3.99 11.34 -0.12
N ARG A 10 5.08 11.78 -0.73
CA ARG A 10 5.31 11.59 -2.17
C ARG A 10 5.42 10.12 -2.57
N LYS A 11 6.02 9.30 -1.71
CA LYS A 11 6.16 7.84 -1.88
C LYS A 11 5.92 7.14 -0.56
N THR A 12 5.12 6.08 -0.57
CA THR A 12 4.82 5.29 0.63
C THR A 12 4.93 3.80 0.35
N VAL A 13 5.46 3.06 1.33
CA VAL A 13 5.53 1.61 1.30
C VAL A 13 4.79 1.07 2.52
N VAL A 14 3.77 0.25 2.30
CA VAL A 14 3.03 -0.48 3.34
C VAL A 14 3.40 -1.95 3.26
N VAL A 15 3.86 -2.52 4.37
CA VAL A 15 4.25 -3.93 4.45
C VAL A 15 3.22 -4.66 5.32
N GLY A 16 2.43 -5.53 4.70
CA GLY A 16 1.38 -6.28 5.40
C GLY A 16 0.20 -6.61 4.50
N ALA A 17 -0.56 -7.63 4.89
CA ALA A 17 -1.70 -8.14 4.12
C ALA A 17 -3.00 -8.18 4.95
N GLY A 18 -3.03 -7.51 6.10
CA GLY A 18 -4.22 -7.39 6.96
C GLY A 18 -5.12 -6.23 6.53
N TYR A 19 -6.28 -6.10 7.17
CA TYR A 19 -7.26 -5.06 6.84
C TYR A 19 -6.70 -3.64 7.01
N ILE A 20 -5.96 -3.37 8.10
CA ILE A 20 -5.31 -2.07 8.33
C ILE A 20 -4.35 -1.71 7.19
N ALA A 21 -3.47 -2.64 6.82
CA ALA A 21 -2.49 -2.42 5.76
C ALA A 21 -3.19 -2.16 4.41
N THR A 22 -4.24 -2.92 4.15
CA THR A 22 -5.03 -2.81 2.92
C THR A 22 -5.74 -1.46 2.84
N GLU A 23 -6.46 -1.06 3.88
CA GLU A 23 -7.18 0.21 3.96
C GLU A 23 -6.23 1.41 3.84
N LEU A 24 -5.15 1.42 4.64
CA LEU A 24 -4.18 2.52 4.61
C LEU A 24 -3.52 2.66 3.24
N SER A 25 -3.15 1.54 2.60
CA SER A 25 -2.57 1.59 1.25
C SER A 25 -3.55 2.19 0.24
N GLY A 26 -4.83 1.83 0.32
CA GLY A 26 -5.87 2.37 -0.55
C GLY A 26 -6.13 3.85 -0.33
N ILE A 27 -6.18 4.29 0.93
CA ILE A 27 -6.36 5.70 1.29
C ILE A 27 -5.19 6.53 0.75
N LEU A 28 -3.94 6.11 1.01
CA LEU A 28 -2.75 6.83 0.56
C LEU A 28 -2.65 6.91 -0.97
N GLY A 29 -2.92 5.81 -1.68
CA GLY A 29 -2.96 5.78 -3.13
C GLY A 29 -4.04 6.70 -3.70
N SER A 30 -5.24 6.68 -3.12
CA SER A 30 -6.36 7.52 -3.54
C SER A 30 -6.13 9.02 -3.28
N LEU A 31 -5.33 9.34 -2.27
CA LEU A 31 -4.91 10.72 -1.97
C LEU A 31 -3.74 11.19 -2.85
N GLY A 32 -3.24 10.36 -3.76
CA GLY A 32 -2.20 10.72 -4.74
C GLY A 32 -0.77 10.40 -4.33
N SER A 33 -0.55 9.63 -3.25
CA SER A 33 0.77 9.11 -2.91
C SER A 33 1.14 7.93 -3.81
N GLU A 34 2.37 7.90 -4.34
CA GLU A 34 2.91 6.69 -4.99
C GLU A 34 3.04 5.58 -3.94
N THR A 35 2.01 4.74 -3.86
CA THR A 35 1.85 3.78 -2.76
C THR A 35 2.13 2.37 -3.22
N HIS A 36 3.03 1.68 -2.52
CA HIS A 36 3.35 0.28 -2.73
C HIS A 36 2.85 -0.56 -1.55
N LEU A 37 2.13 -1.65 -1.84
CA LEU A 37 1.69 -2.63 -0.85
C LEU A 37 2.47 -3.93 -1.04
N LEU A 38 3.23 -4.35 -0.03
CA LEU A 38 4.04 -5.57 -0.07
C LEU A 38 3.36 -6.65 0.76
N ILE A 39 3.00 -7.76 0.11
CA ILE A 39 2.39 -8.91 0.77
C ILE A 39 3.26 -10.16 0.60
N ARG A 40 3.30 -11.00 1.63
CA ARG A 40 4.13 -12.22 1.65
C ARG A 40 3.61 -13.36 0.77
N GLN A 41 2.35 -13.29 0.34
CA GLN A 41 1.64 -14.38 -0.34
C GLN A 41 0.89 -13.80 -1.56
N ASP A 42 -0.13 -14.50 -2.05
CA ASP A 42 -0.83 -14.10 -3.28
C ASP A 42 -2.00 -13.14 -3.06
N CYS A 43 -2.63 -13.18 -1.88
CA CYS A 43 -3.84 -12.38 -1.58
C CYS A 43 -3.76 -11.67 -0.23
N VAL A 44 -4.47 -10.54 -0.11
CA VAL A 44 -4.73 -9.83 1.15
C VAL A 44 -5.85 -10.50 1.94
N LEU A 45 -5.98 -10.21 3.23
CA LEU A 45 -7.09 -10.69 4.08
C LEU A 45 -7.27 -12.22 4.12
N ARG A 46 -6.17 -13.00 4.18
CA ARG A 46 -6.22 -14.47 4.09
C ARG A 46 -7.07 -15.19 5.16
N THR A 47 -7.45 -14.51 6.24
CA THR A 47 -8.35 -15.05 7.27
C THR A 47 -9.83 -14.80 6.99
N PHE A 48 -10.14 -14.03 5.95
CA PHE A 48 -11.50 -13.74 5.48
C PHE A 48 -11.91 -14.74 4.38
N ASP A 49 -13.16 -14.65 3.93
CA ASP A 49 -13.65 -15.45 2.81
C ASP A 49 -12.73 -15.33 1.58
N ARG A 50 -12.46 -16.47 0.95
CA ARG A 50 -11.50 -16.56 -0.16
C ARG A 50 -11.94 -15.73 -1.36
N THR A 51 -13.22 -15.76 -1.68
CA THR A 51 -13.77 -15.01 -2.83
C THR A 51 -13.60 -13.51 -2.59
N MET A 52 -13.87 -13.05 -1.37
CA MET A 52 -13.65 -11.65 -0.99
C MET A 52 -12.17 -11.27 -1.04
N SER A 53 -11.29 -12.12 -0.52
CA SER A 53 -9.85 -11.94 -0.53
C SER A 53 -9.31 -11.80 -1.95
N GLU A 54 -9.72 -12.68 -2.86
CA GLU A 54 -9.32 -12.66 -4.27
C GLU A 54 -9.85 -11.42 -5.01
N ALA A 55 -11.15 -11.13 -4.86
CA ALA A 55 -11.78 -9.96 -5.50
C ALA A 55 -11.17 -8.64 -5.02
N LEU A 56 -10.91 -8.51 -3.71
CA LEU A 56 -10.24 -7.32 -3.17
C LEU A 56 -8.80 -7.22 -3.65
N THR A 57 -8.07 -8.33 -3.69
CA THR A 57 -6.70 -8.36 -4.21
C THR A 57 -6.66 -7.88 -5.67
N GLU A 58 -7.61 -8.32 -6.51
CA GLU A 58 -7.75 -7.87 -7.89
C GLU A 58 -8.10 -6.38 -7.99
N ALA A 59 -9.00 -5.88 -7.13
CA ALA A 59 -9.37 -4.47 -7.09
C ALA A 59 -8.19 -3.57 -6.70
N ILE A 60 -7.35 -4.01 -5.75
CA ILE A 60 -6.12 -3.29 -5.37
C ILE A 60 -5.15 -3.24 -6.54
N ASP A 61 -4.93 -4.39 -7.22
CA ASP A 61 -3.99 -4.52 -8.34
C ASP A 61 -4.38 -3.66 -9.55
N LYS A 62 -5.68 -3.44 -9.76
CA LYS A 62 -6.23 -2.54 -10.79
C LYS A 62 -6.38 -1.09 -10.32
N GLY A 63 -6.19 -0.83 -9.04
CA GLY A 63 -6.41 0.46 -8.40
C GLY A 63 -5.16 1.36 -8.39
N PRO A 64 -5.14 2.40 -7.54
CA PRO A 64 -4.03 3.34 -7.46
C PRO A 64 -2.81 2.81 -6.66
N VAL A 65 -2.82 1.54 -6.23
CA VAL A 65 -1.79 0.95 -5.37
C VAL A 65 -0.97 -0.06 -6.14
N HIS A 66 0.35 0.04 -6.07
CA HIS A 66 1.24 -0.95 -6.65
C HIS A 66 1.37 -2.17 -5.72
N LEU A 67 0.73 -3.27 -6.09
CA LEU A 67 0.73 -4.50 -5.31
C LEU A 67 1.94 -5.40 -5.64
N HIS A 68 2.77 -5.66 -4.64
CA HIS A 68 3.90 -6.59 -4.72
C HIS A 68 3.58 -7.87 -3.97
N LYS A 69 3.22 -8.91 -4.73
CA LYS A 69 2.91 -10.25 -4.20
C LYS A 69 4.19 -11.02 -3.87
N ARG A 70 4.06 -12.03 -2.99
CA ARG A 70 5.16 -12.95 -2.62
C ARG A 70 6.47 -12.24 -2.25
N THR A 71 6.36 -11.08 -1.61
CA THR A 71 7.50 -10.24 -1.24
C THR A 71 7.79 -10.38 0.25
N GLN A 72 9.01 -10.80 0.58
CA GLN A 72 9.49 -10.85 1.96
C GLN A 72 10.50 -9.74 2.18
N VAL A 73 10.14 -8.76 3.01
CA VAL A 73 11.04 -7.70 3.45
C VAL A 73 12.00 -8.29 4.49
N ILE A 74 13.31 -8.17 4.23
CA ILE A 74 14.38 -8.74 5.07
C ILE A 74 15.08 -7.63 5.85
N LEU A 75 15.37 -6.51 5.18
CA LEU A 75 16.09 -5.38 5.75
C LEU A 75 15.50 -4.09 5.19
N PHE A 76 15.38 -3.09 6.06
CA PHE A 76 15.15 -1.72 5.66
C PHE A 76 16.42 -0.91 5.92
N SER A 77 16.92 -0.25 4.89
CA SER A 77 17.99 0.74 5.00
C SER A 77 17.43 2.08 4.56
N GLY A 78 17.64 3.11 5.37
CA GLY A 78 17.19 4.47 5.07
C GLY A 78 18.38 5.40 4.95
N GLU A 79 18.47 6.10 3.84
CA GLU A 79 19.27 7.33 3.77
C GLU A 79 18.36 8.50 4.16
N LYS A 80 18.84 9.36 5.07
CA LYS A 80 18.12 10.60 5.38
C LYS A 80 18.24 11.53 4.16
N THR A 81 17.22 11.58 3.33
CA THR A 81 17.09 12.65 2.34
C THR A 81 16.91 13.97 3.10
N LYS A 82 17.79 14.95 2.84
CA LYS A 82 17.68 16.31 3.39
C LYS A 82 16.27 16.82 3.12
N SER A 83 15.56 17.17 4.19
CA SER A 83 14.29 17.87 4.10
C SER A 83 14.61 19.30 3.70
N ASP A 84 14.30 19.65 2.45
CA ASP A 84 14.19 21.05 2.01
C ASP A 84 12.88 21.66 2.52
#